data_AF-A0A916AZR2-F1
#
_entry.id   AF-A0A916AZR2-F1
#
_cell.length_a   1.000
_cell.length_b   1.000
_cell.length_c   1.000
_cell.angle_alpha   90.00
_cell.angle_beta   90.00
_cell.angle_gamma   90.00
#
_symmetry.space_group_name_H-M   'P 1'
#
loop_
_entity.id
_entity.type
_entity.pdbx_description
1 polymer ?
#
loop_
_entity_poly.entity_id
_entity_poly.type
_entity_poly.pdbx_seq_one_letter_code
_entity_poly.pdbx_strand_id
1 'polypeptide(L)' 'MSTAPDPKRIACFFSTSGHSGVDRAAKHLIPALARRGYHVDLLKVRRHGPELPEVPAGVEVIDLGSRHT' A
#
# COMPACT_ATOMS: atom_id res chain seq x y z
N MET A 1 6.27 23.71 11.66
CA MET A 1 5.94 22.38 11.09
C MET A 1 6.91 21.37 11.66
N SER A 2 6.42 20.31 12.30
CA SER A 2 7.30 19.21 12.72
C SER A 2 7.81 18.49 11.47
N THR A 3 9.12 18.32 11.36
CA THR A 3 9.79 17.61 10.26
C THR A 3 9.94 16.12 10.54
N ALA A 4 9.55 15.67 11.73
CA ALA A 4 9.55 14.26 12.08
C ALA A 4 8.42 13.52 11.35
N PRO A 5 8.67 12.34 10.78
CA PRO A 5 7.64 11.52 10.16
C PRO A 5 6.55 11.18 11.20
N ASP A 6 5.29 11.21 10.77
CA ASP A 6 4.18 10.77 11.61
C ASP A 6 4.33 9.26 11.89
N PRO A 7 4.49 8.84 13.16
CA PRO A 7 4.67 7.42 13.50
C PRO A 7 3.43 6.56 13.18
N LYS A 8 2.28 7.17 12.87
CA LYS A 8 1.08 6.47 12.43
C LYS A 8 1.00 6.32 10.91
N ARG A 9 1.92 6.91 10.15
CA ARG A 9 1.92 6.80 8.68
C ARG A 9 2.91 5.73 8.22
N ILE A 10 2.44 4.80 7.41
CA ILE A 10 3.23 3.68 6.88
C ILE A 10 3.14 3.72 5.36
N ALA A 11 4.28 3.84 4.68
CA ALA A 11 4.36 3.63 3.25
C ALA A 11 4.65 2.15 2.94
N CYS A 12 3.84 1.54 2.09
CA CYS A 12 4.01 0.17 1.63
C CYS A 12 4.27 0.14 0.13
N PHE A 13 5.41 -0.39 -0.27
CA PHE A 13 5.77 -0.61 -1.67
C PHE A 13 5.93 -2.11 -1.93
N PHE A 14 5.26 -2.59 -2.98
CA PHE A 14 5.36 -3.96 -3.43
C PHE A 14 5.59 -3.97 -4.94
N SER A 15 6.61 -4.70 -5.38
CA SER A 15 6.86 -4.97 -6.80
C SER A 15 6.55 -6.45 -7.05
N THR A 16 5.27 -6.75 -7.27
CA THR A 16 4.77 -8.12 -7.42
C THR A 16 3.97 -8.28 -8.71
N SER A 17 3.77 -9.52 -9.15
CA SER A 17 3.01 -9.83 -10.37
C SER A 17 1.48 -9.78 -10.21
N GLY A 18 0.96 -9.41 -9.03
CA GLY A 18 -0.49 -9.39 -8.75
C GLY A 18 -1.07 -10.73 -8.28
N HIS A 19 -0.30 -11.83 -8.38
CA HIS A 19 -0.77 -13.20 -8.15
C HIS A 19 0.16 -14.03 -7.23
N SER A 20 1.14 -13.40 -6.60
CA SER A 20 2.12 -14.06 -5.73
C SER A 20 1.60 -14.26 -4.30
N GLY A 21 2.36 -15.00 -3.48
CA GLY A 21 2.10 -15.09 -2.04
C GLY A 21 2.16 -13.72 -1.34
N VAL A 22 3.01 -12.81 -1.81
CA VAL A 22 3.13 -11.44 -1.28
C VAL A 22 1.86 -10.65 -1.54
N ASP A 23 1.24 -10.81 -2.72
CA ASP A 23 -0.04 -10.16 -3.03
C ASP A 23 -1.14 -10.58 -2.05
N ARG A 24 -1.21 -11.89 -1.74
CA ARG A 24 -2.16 -12.40 -0.75
C ARG A 24 -1.88 -11.84 0.64
N ALA A 25 -0.62 -11.82 1.07
CA ALA A 25 -0.24 -11.26 2.37
C ALA A 25 -0.61 -9.76 2.46
N ALA A 26 -0.28 -8.97 1.44
CA ALA A 26 -0.57 -7.54 1.41
C ALA A 26 -2.08 -7.23 1.41
N LYS A 27 -2.88 -8.03 0.69
CA LYS A 27 -4.36 -7.93 0.68
C LYS A 27 -4.97 -8.09 2.08
N HIS A 28 -4.34 -8.83 2.99
CA HIS A 28 -4.80 -8.97 4.37
C HIS A 28 -4.15 -7.97 5.32
N LEU A 29 -2.85 -7.71 5.15
CA LEU A 29 -2.06 -6.85 6.02
C LEU A 29 -2.50 -5.38 5.93
N ILE A 30 -2.64 -4.84 4.72
CA ILE A 30 -2.94 -3.41 4.53
C ILE A 30 -4.27 -3.02 5.21
N PRO A 31 -5.39 -3.74 5.01
CA PRO A 31 -6.62 -3.44 5.73
C PRO A 31 -6.50 -3.60 7.24
N ALA A 32 -5.70 -4.56 7.72
CA ALA A 32 -5.51 -4.76 9.15
C ALA A 32 -4.75 -3.59 9.81
N LEU A 33 -3.74 -3.04 9.13
CA LEU A 33 -3.02 -1.83 9.56
C LEU A 33 -3.97 -0.63 9.61
N ALA A 34 -4.75 -0.41 8.56
CA ALA A 34 -5.72 0.69 8.50
C ALA A 34 -6.75 0.60 9.63
N ARG A 35 -7.35 -0.58 9.86
CA ARG A 35 -8.29 -0.81 10.97
C ARG A 35 -7.67 -0.59 12.36
N ARG A 36 -6.34 -0.74 12.48
CA ARG A 36 -5.62 -0.49 13.73
C ARG A 36 -5.31 0.99 13.95
N GLY A 37 -5.63 1.85 12.99
CA GLY A 37 -5.48 3.30 13.08
C GLY A 37 -4.21 3.85 12.45
N TYR A 38 -3.51 3.05 11.63
CA TYR A 38 -2.42 3.55 10.80
C TYR A 38 -2.97 4.17 9.50
N HIS A 39 -2.37 5.27 9.07
CA HIS A 39 -2.54 5.77 7.70
C HIS A 39 -1.57 5.03 6.79
N VAL A 40 -2.07 4.32 5.79
CA VAL A 40 -1.24 3.50 4.91
C VAL A 40 -1.21 4.09 3.52
N ASP A 41 -0.01 4.42 3.04
CA ASP A 41 0.20 4.79 1.64
C ASP A 41 0.62 3.54 0.86
N LEU A 42 -0.26 3.01 0.02
CA LEU A 42 0.09 1.95 -0.91
C LEU A 42 0.72 2.58 -2.16
N LEU A 43 2.04 2.46 -2.28
CA LEU A 43 2.80 2.96 -3.41
C LEU A 43 2.71 1.97 -4.58
N LYS A 44 2.19 2.44 -5.72
CA LYS A 44 1.92 1.59 -6.89
C LYS A 44 2.85 1.89 -8.05
N VAL A 45 3.44 0.83 -8.58
CA VAL A 45 3.99 0.79 -9.94
C VAL A 45 2.90 0.24 -10.86
N ARG A 46 2.74 0.84 -12.04
CA ARG A 46 1.71 0.39 -12.99
C ARG A 46 1.97 -1.05 -13.41
N ARG A 47 0.89 -1.84 -13.49
CA ARG A 47 0.88 -3.29 -13.81
C ARG A 47 1.52 -4.21 -12.75
N HIS A 48 1.80 -3.68 -11.56
CA HIS A 48 2.23 -4.49 -10.41
C HIS A 48 1.15 -4.54 -9.33
N GLY A 49 1.12 -5.67 -8.64
CA GLY A 49 0.30 -5.83 -7.45
C GLY A 49 0.90 -5.15 -6.21
N PRO A 50 0.20 -5.24 -5.06
CA PRO A 50 -1.11 -5.85 -4.92
C PRO A 50 -2.21 -4.96 -5.52
N GLU A 51 -3.25 -5.59 -6.06
CA GLU A 51 -4.53 -4.92 -6.29
C GLU A 51 -5.41 -5.12 -5.06
N LEU A 52 -5.97 -4.02 -4.56
CA LEU A 52 -6.99 -4.05 -3.51
C LEU A 52 -8.36 -3.97 -4.18
N PRO A 53 -9.26 -4.95 -4.00
CA PRO A 53 -10.61 -4.90 -4.59
C PRO A 53 -11.42 -3.69 -4.13
N GLU A 54 -11.18 -3.27 -2.89
CA GLU A 54 -11.74 -2.09 -2.26
C GLU A 54 -10.61 -1.41 -1.47
N VAL A 55 -10.53 -0.09 -1.52
CA VAL A 55 -9.54 0.68 -0.74
C VAL A 55 -10.18 1.04 0.61
N PRO A 56 -9.69 0.48 1.74
CA PRO A 56 -10.24 0.78 3.05
C PRO A 56 -10.03 2.24 3.44
N ALA A 57 -10.90 2.77 4.31
CA ALA A 57 -10.64 4.05 4.98
C ALA A 57 -9.29 4.00 5.73
N GLY A 58 -8.49 5.07 5.58
CA GLY A 58 -7.12 5.13 6.12
C GLY A 58 -6.06 4.51 5.20
N VAL A 59 -6.44 4.09 3.98
CA VAL A 59 -5.49 3.71 2.92
C VAL A 59 -5.56 4.71 1.78
N GLU A 60 -4.41 5.23 1.38
CA GLU A 60 -4.23 6.08 0.20
C GLU A 60 -3.41 5.31 -0.84
N VAL A 61 -3.91 5.22 -2.08
CA VAL A 61 -3.17 4.58 -3.18
C VAL A 61 -2.45 5.66 -3.97
N ILE A 62 -1.12 5.59 -3.99
CA ILE A 62 -0.27 6.56 -4.67
C ILE A 62 0.32 5.92 -5.93
N ASP A 63 -0.19 6.28 -7.11
CA ASP A 63 0.43 5.92 -8.40
C ASP A 63 1.73 6.71 -8.56
N LEU A 64 2.87 5.99 -8.56
CA LEU A 64 4.18 6.61 -8.74
C LEU A 64 4.45 7.03 -10.19
N GLY A 65 3.54 6.72 -11.12
CA GLY A 65 3.67 7.03 -12.54
C GLY A 65 4.72 6.19 -13.28
N SER A 66 5.45 5.33 -12.56
CA SER A 66 6.47 4.45 -13.11
C SER A 66 5.87 3.16 -13.67
N ARG A 67 6.51 2.62 -14.70
CA ARG A 67 6.24 1.30 -15.27
C ARG A 67 7.55 0.54 -15.30
N HIS A 68 7.58 -0.66 -14.74
CA HIS A 68 8.72 -1.55 -14.89
C HIS A 68 8.67 -2.16 -16.30
N THR A 69 9.78 -2.08 -17.03
CA THR A 69 9.97 -2.61 -18.40
C THR A 69 10.74 -3.90 -18.38
#